data_AF-A0A7Y3NVS6-F1
#
_entry.id   AF-A0A7Y3NVS6-F1
#
_cell.length_a   1.000
_cell.length_b   1.000
_cell.length_c   1.000
_cell.angle_alpha   90.00
_cell.angle_beta   90.00
_cell.angle_gamma   90.00
#
_symmetry.space_group_name_H-M   'P 1'
#
loop_
_entity.id
_entity.type
_entity.pdbx_description
1 polymer ?
#
loop_
_entity_poly.entity_id
_entity_poly.type
_entity_poly.pdbx_seq_one_letter_code
_entity_poly.pdbx_strand_id
1 'polypeptide(L)'
;MAITIQLPNEIEEYLRRQDPRLDGHARDQFLVANYQAGRLSTGDIAVILGFDTRFQAEQWLADHGVCQNYSSEDLEADRQTLERILGPVRP
;
A
#
# COMPACT_ATOMS: atom_id res chain seq x y z
N MET A 1 -14.54 14.03 5.11
CA MET A 1 -14.69 13.63 6.54
C MET A 1 -13.30 13.44 7.11
N ALA A 2 -13.06 13.78 8.38
CA ALA A 2 -11.75 13.66 9.04
C ALA A 2 -11.82 12.71 10.23
N ILE A 3 -10.76 11.94 10.46
CA ILE A 3 -10.57 11.11 11.65
C ILE A 3 -9.54 11.84 12.52
N THR A 4 -9.87 12.09 13.79
CA THR A 4 -8.99 12.78 14.74
C THR A 4 -8.56 11.81 15.83
N ILE A 5 -7.26 11.75 16.11
CA ILE A 5 -6.68 10.97 17.19
C ILE A 5 -6.18 11.95 18.25
N GLN A 6 -6.58 11.75 19.50
CA GLN A 6 -6.12 12.57 20.62
C GLN A 6 -4.98 11.85 21.33
N LEU A 7 -3.85 12.54 21.48
CA LEU A 7 -2.68 12.07 22.22
C LEU A 7 -2.43 12.99 23.42
N PRO A 8 -1.83 12.50 24.51
CA PRO A 8 -1.29 13.39 25.53
C PRO A 8 -0.26 14.33 24.92
N ASN A 9 -0.34 15.63 25.25
CA ASN A 9 0.51 16.68 24.65
C ASN A 9 2.00 16.33 24.69
N GLU A 10 2.49 15.79 25.81
CA GLU A 10 3.90 15.42 25.97
C GLU A 10 4.37 14.39 24.94
N ILE A 11 3.50 13.42 24.62
CA ILE A 11 3.77 12.37 23.64
C ILE A 11 3.67 12.93 22.22
N GLU A 12 2.65 13.74 21.95
CA GLU A 12 2.50 14.39 20.63
C GLU A 12 3.74 15.25 20.31
N GLU A 13 4.15 16.10 21.25
CA GLU A 13 5.33 16.95 21.08
C GLU A 13 6.62 16.14 20.89
N TYR A 14 6.78 15.04 21.64
CA TYR A 14 7.91 14.13 21.46
C TYR A 14 7.93 13.51 20.06
N LEU A 15 6.81 12.97 19.58
CA LEU A 15 6.71 12.37 18.25
C LEU A 15 6.90 13.40 17.14
N ARG A 16 6.28 14.58 17.27
CA ARG A 16 6.36 15.65 16.28
C ARG A 16 7.75 16.26 16.16
N ARG A 17 8.56 16.23 17.23
CA ARG A 17 9.99 16.59 17.18
C ARG A 17 10.82 15.62 16.35
N GLN A 18 10.46 14.35 16.32
CA GLN A 18 11.14 13.31 15.54
C GLN A 18 10.62 13.27 14.09
N ASP A 19 9.33 13.51 13.92
CA ASP A 19 8.66 13.56 12.63
C ASP A 19 7.76 14.80 12.52
N PRO A 20 8.25 15.87 11.88
CA PRO A 20 7.45 17.08 11.65
C PRO A 20 6.18 16.84 10.82
N ARG A 21 6.10 15.72 10.07
CA ARG A 21 4.94 15.33 9.25
C ARG A 21 4.15 14.18 9.88
N LEU A 22 4.15 14.09 11.22
CA LEU A 22 3.49 13.03 11.98
C LEU A 22 2.09 12.69 11.47
N ASP A 23 1.25 13.70 11.20
CA ASP A 23 -0.14 13.50 10.75
C ASP A 23 -0.19 12.83 9.38
N GLY A 24 0.69 13.24 8.46
CA GLY A 24 0.81 12.65 7.13
C GLY A 24 1.32 11.22 7.21
N HIS A 25 2.36 10.97 8.00
CA HIS A 25 2.93 9.63 8.15
C HIS A 25 1.95 8.67 8.83
N ALA A 26 1.20 9.13 9.84
CA ALA A 26 0.15 8.35 10.49
C ALA A 26 -0.95 7.95 9.50
N ARG A 27 -1.38 8.89 8.64
CA ARG A 27 -2.33 8.61 7.56
C ARG A 27 -1.76 7.59 6.58
N ASP A 28 -0.53 7.80 6.13
CA ASP A 28 0.10 6.95 5.11
C ASP A 28 0.28 5.51 5.62
N GLN A 29 0.73 5.35 6.87
CA GLN A 29 0.81 4.03 7.54
C GLN A 29 -0.56 3.38 7.75
N PHE A 30 -1.59 4.16 8.08
CA PHE A 30 -2.95 3.65 8.17
C PHE A 30 -3.45 3.09 6.83
N LEU A 31 -3.18 3.80 5.73
CA LEU A 31 -3.56 3.35 4.38
C LEU A 31 -2.80 2.08 3.98
N VAL A 32 -1.49 2.04 4.20
CA VAL A 32 -0.64 0.88 3.92
C VAL A 32 -1.12 -0.35 4.68
N ALA A 33 -1.36 -0.23 5.99
CA ALA A 33 -1.80 -1.35 6.81
C ALA A 33 -3.15 -1.93 6.34
N ASN A 34 -4.09 -1.08 5.94
CA ASN A 34 -5.39 -1.55 5.45
C ASN A 34 -5.32 -2.11 4.02
N TYR A 35 -4.39 -1.61 3.19
CA TYR A 35 -4.10 -2.23 1.89
C TYR A 35 -3.51 -3.64 2.08
N GLN A 36 -2.49 -3.78 2.93
CA GLN A 36 -1.88 -5.08 3.23
C GLN A 36 -2.88 -6.08 3.84
N ALA A 37 -3.82 -5.59 4.66
CA ALA A 37 -4.91 -6.41 5.20
C ALA A 37 -6.02 -6.74 4.18
N GLY A 38 -5.90 -6.31 2.93
CA GLY A 38 -6.89 -6.52 1.86
C GLY A 38 -8.20 -5.75 2.05
N ARG A 39 -8.23 -4.76 2.96
CA ARG A 39 -9.43 -3.94 3.25
C ARG A 39 -9.56 -2.74 2.32
N LEU A 40 -8.42 -2.26 1.79
CA LEU A 40 -8.38 -1.23 0.76
C LEU A 40 -7.76 -1.83 -0.50
N SER A 41 -8.35 -1.52 -1.64
CA SER A 41 -7.77 -1.81 -2.95
C SER A 41 -6.83 -0.69 -3.41
N THR A 42 -6.01 -0.95 -4.41
CA THR A 42 -5.20 0.09 -5.08
C THR A 42 -6.08 1.25 -5.62
N GLY A 43 -7.31 0.96 -6.06
CA GLY A 43 -8.24 1.98 -6.53
C GLY A 43 -8.73 2.89 -5.40
N ASP A 44 -9.00 2.32 -4.22
CA ASP A 44 -9.38 3.12 -3.04
C ASP A 44 -8.24 4.04 -2.62
N ILE A 45 -7.00 3.54 -2.64
CA ILE A 45 -5.80 4.35 -2.37
C ILE A 45 -5.69 5.52 -3.35
N ALA A 46 -5.90 5.27 -4.65
CA ALA A 46 -5.88 6.33 -5.66
C ALA A 46 -6.93 7.42 -5.38
N VAL A 47 -8.16 7.03 -5.03
CA VAL A 47 -9.25 7.98 -4.70
C VAL A 47 -8.91 8.78 -3.44
N ILE A 48 -8.42 8.13 -2.38
CA ILE A 48 -8.11 8.78 -1.10
C ILE A 48 -6.96 9.79 -1.25
N LEU A 49 -5.94 9.45 -2.05
CA LEU A 49 -4.77 10.30 -2.26
C LEU A 49 -4.96 11.30 -3.42
N GLY A 50 -6.06 11.20 -4.16
CA GLY A 50 -6.37 12.09 -5.28
C GLY A 50 -5.47 11.85 -6.50
N PHE A 51 -5.05 10.61 -6.73
CA PHE A 51 -4.28 10.24 -7.91
C PHE A 51 -5.16 10.05 -9.14
N ASP A 52 -4.68 10.51 -10.29
CA ASP A 52 -5.38 10.40 -11.56
C ASP A 52 -5.33 8.96 -12.13
N THR A 53 -4.32 8.20 -11.73
CA THR A 53 -4.07 6.86 -12.27
C THR A 53 -3.80 5.84 -11.17
N ARG A 54 -4.19 4.60 -11.45
CA ARG A 54 -3.85 3.44 -10.61
C ARG A 54 -2.32 3.25 -10.49
N PHE A 55 -1.57 3.58 -11.53
CA PHE A 55 -0.10 3.46 -11.54
C PHE A 55 0.56 4.36 -10.49
N GLN A 56 0.07 5.59 -10.31
CA GLN A 56 0.56 6.47 -9.24
C GLN A 56 0.32 5.89 -7.84
N ALA A 57 -0.83 5.23 -7.63
CA ALA A 57 -1.11 4.53 -6.38
C ALA A 57 -0.19 3.32 -6.18
N GLU A 58 0.08 2.54 -7.24
CA GLU A 58 1.01 1.40 -7.19
C GLU A 58 2.44 1.86 -6.88
N GLN A 59 2.89 2.95 -7.50
CA GLN A 59 4.19 3.54 -7.21
C GLN A 59 4.25 4.06 -5.76
N TRP A 60 3.21 4.75 -5.30
CA TRP A 60 3.14 5.23 -3.91
C TRP A 60 3.20 4.07 -2.91
N LEU A 61 2.49 2.96 -3.17
CA LEU A 61 2.54 1.75 -2.34
C LEU A 61 3.95 1.14 -2.33
N ALA A 62 4.60 1.06 -3.50
CA ALA A 62 5.97 0.56 -3.63
C ALA A 62 6.97 1.42 -2.84
N ASP A 63 6.85 2.75 -2.90
CA ASP A 63 7.68 3.69 -2.14
C ASP A 63 7.50 3.53 -0.62
N HIS A 64 6.35 3.02 -0.18
CA HIS A 64 6.06 2.69 1.23
C HIS A 64 6.50 1.27 1.64
N GLY A 65 7.26 0.58 0.79
CA GLY A 65 7.76 -0.77 1.08
C GLY A 65 6.69 -1.86 1.01
N VAL A 66 5.53 -1.54 0.44
CA VAL A 66 4.57 -2.56 0.03
C VAL A 66 5.11 -3.17 -1.25
N CYS A 67 5.93 -4.23 -1.10
CA CYS A 67 6.15 -5.14 -2.21
C CYS A 67 4.76 -5.55 -2.69
N GLN A 68 4.49 -5.36 -3.98
CA GLN A 68 3.28 -5.90 -4.60
C GLN A 68 3.14 -7.32 -4.08
N ASN A 69 1.99 -7.67 -3.46
CA ASN A 69 1.69 -8.98 -2.88
C ASN A 69 1.69 -10.04 -3.99
N TYR A 70 2.84 -10.22 -4.59
CA TYR A 70 3.16 -11.13 -5.66
C TYR A 70 4.23 -12.02 -5.06
N SER A 71 3.74 -12.98 -4.30
CA SER A 71 4.58 -13.98 -3.71
C SER A 71 5.16 -14.86 -4.81
N SER A 72 6.22 -15.60 -4.49
CA SER A 72 6.72 -16.65 -5.37
C SER A 72 5.64 -17.70 -5.67
N GLU A 73 4.66 -17.87 -4.77
CA GLU A 73 3.52 -18.77 -4.97
C GLU A 73 2.53 -18.22 -6.00
N ASP A 74 2.25 -16.92 -5.98
CA ASP A 74 1.43 -16.25 -7.00
C ASP A 74 2.11 -16.32 -8.38
N LEU A 75 3.44 -16.11 -8.42
CA LEU A 75 4.23 -16.29 -9.64
C LEU A 75 4.13 -17.72 -10.19
N GLU A 76 4.25 -18.72 -9.33
CA GLU A 76 4.19 -20.12 -9.73
C GLU A 76 2.76 -20.51 -10.19
N ALA A 77 1.72 -20.00 -9.53
CA ALA A 77 0.33 -20.22 -9.93
C ALA A 77 0.01 -19.60 -11.30
N ASP A 78 0.53 -18.41 -11.57
CA ASP A 78 0.43 -17.76 -12.88
C ASP A 78 1.21 -18.53 -13.94
N ARG A 79 2.44 -18.98 -13.63
CA ARG A 79 3.26 -19.80 -14.54
C ARG A 79 2.51 -21.07 -14.96
N GLN A 80 1.92 -21.78 -13.99
CA GLN A 80 1.10 -22.98 -14.26
C GLN A 80 -0.15 -22.65 -15.07
N THR A 81 -0.79 -21.51 -14.79
CA THR A 81 -1.96 -21.04 -15.55
C THR A 81 -1.58 -20.72 -17.00
N LEU A 82 -0.44 -20.07 -17.23
CA LEU A 82 0.08 -19.76 -18.57
C LEU A 82 0.48 -21.02 -19.32
N GLU A 83 1.14 -21.99 -18.69
CA GLU A 83 1.45 -23.30 -19.30
C GLU A 83 0.19 -24.03 -19.76
N ARG A 84 -0.88 -23.99 -18.94
CA ARG A 84 -2.16 -24.62 -19.27
C ARG A 84 -2.86 -23.94 -20.46
N ILE A 85 -2.81 -22.61 -20.54
CA ILE A 85 -3.56 -21.83 -21.54
C ILE A 85 -2.78 -21.71 -22.85
N LEU A 86 -1.47 -21.44 -22.78
CA LEU A 86 -0.62 -21.14 -23.93
C LEU A 86 0.24 -22.34 -24.37
N GLY A 87 0.31 -23.40 -23.56
CA GLY A 87 1.23 -24.51 -23.76
C GLY A 87 2.64 -24.22 -23.20
N PRO A 88 3.51 -25.25 -23.13
CA PRO A 88 4.86 -25.08 -22.60
C PRO A 88 5.68 -24.12 -23.47
N VAL A 89 6.41 -23.21 -22.82
CA VAL A 89 7.36 -22.32 -23.49
C VAL A 89 8.47 -23.18 -24.09
N ARG A 90 8.54 -23.26 -25.42
CA ARG A 90 9.68 -23.92 -26.08
C ARG A 90 10.93 -23.07 -25.89
N PRO A 91 12.06 -23.69 -25.50
CA PRO A 91 13.35 -23.00 -25.36
C PRO A 91 13.87 -22.47 -26.70
#